data_AF-A0A395CRK9-F1
#
_entry.id   AF-A0A395CRK9-F1
#
_cell.length_a   1.000
_cell.length_b   1.000
_cell.length_c   1.000
_cell.angle_alpha   90.00
_cell.angle_beta   90.00
_cell.angle_gamma   90.00
#
_symmetry.space_group_name_H-M   'P 1'
#
loop_
_entity.id
_entity.type
_entity.pdbx_description
1 polymer ?
#
loop_
_entity_poly.entity_id
_entity_poly.type
_entity_poly.pdbx_seq_one_letter_code
_entity_poly.pdbx_strand_id
1 'polypeptide(L)' 'MLDLSGRGIDVTQLSSSNTFFDLAGDGYQYRTAWAGAGNAVLAFDANSDGQIDQRNEIVFTEWDP' A
#
# COMPACT_ATOMS: atom_id res chain seq x y z
N MET A 1 4.15 -6.68 2.32
CA MET A 1 3.72 -6.27 3.67
C MET A 1 4.79 -6.66 4.68
N LEU A 2 4.90 -5.92 5.77
CA LEU A 2 5.88 -6.17 6.83
C LEU A 2 5.18 -6.15 8.20
N ASP A 3 5.44 -7.17 9.03
CA ASP A 3 5.06 -7.19 10.44
C ASP A 3 6.13 -6.46 11.26
N LEU A 4 5.74 -5.34 11.86
CA LEU A 4 6.62 -4.53 12.70
C LEU A 4 6.46 -4.86 14.18
N SER A 5 5.43 -5.62 14.54
CA SER A 5 5.07 -5.95 15.91
C SER A 5 5.52 -7.33 16.35
N GLY A 6 5.90 -8.20 15.41
CA GLY A 6 6.28 -9.60 15.68
C GLY A 6 5.12 -10.51 16.04
N ARG A 7 3.88 -10.09 15.75
CA ARG A 7 2.63 -10.81 16.09
C ARG A 7 1.92 -11.39 14.88
N GLY A 8 2.58 -11.39 13.72
CA GLY A 8 2.01 -11.83 12.45
C GLY A 8 1.41 -10.69 11.63
N ILE A 9 0.81 -11.07 10.51
CA ILE A 9 0.20 -10.12 9.57
C ILE A 9 -1.20 -9.73 10.04
N ASP A 10 -1.42 -8.43 10.19
CA ASP A 10 -2.71 -7.81 10.49
C ASP A 10 -3.13 -6.88 9.35
N VAL A 11 -4.44 -6.88 9.04
CA VAL A 11 -5.02 -6.15 7.91
C VAL A 11 -6.26 -5.40 8.38
N THR A 12 -6.27 -4.09 8.16
CA THR A 12 -7.50 -3.30 8.23
C THR A 12 -8.36 -3.66 7.02
N GLN A 13 -9.47 -4.37 7.26
CA GLN A 13 -10.37 -4.83 6.20
C GLN A 13 -10.94 -3.66 5.39
N LEU A 14 -11.28 -3.92 4.12
CA LEU A 14 -11.83 -2.90 3.20
C LEU A 14 -13.09 -2.21 3.76
N SER A 15 -13.94 -2.93 4.49
CA SER A 15 -15.15 -2.40 5.12
C SER A 15 -14.85 -1.37 6.22
N SER A 16 -13.72 -1.49 6.91
CA SER A 16 -13.30 -0.62 8.02
C SER A 16 -12.17 0.35 7.67
N SER A 17 -11.56 0.22 6.49
CA SER A 17 -10.41 1.04 6.07
C SER A 17 -10.81 2.47 5.72
N ASN A 18 -9.99 3.46 6.04
CA ASN A 18 -10.15 4.82 5.51
C ASN A 18 -9.00 5.21 4.56
N THR A 19 -8.24 4.20 4.09
CA THR A 19 -7.15 4.41 3.14
C THR A 19 -7.67 4.37 1.70
N PHE A 20 -7.25 5.34 0.91
CA PHE A 20 -7.51 5.44 -0.51
C PHE A 20 -6.17 5.48 -1.26
N PHE A 21 -6.07 4.74 -2.35
CA PHE A 21 -4.84 4.63 -3.14
C PHE A 21 -5.19 4.38 -4.62
N ASP A 22 -4.41 4.90 -5.56
CA ASP A 22 -4.58 4.59 -6.98
C ASP A 22 -3.91 3.25 -7.32
N LEU A 23 -4.64 2.17 -7.06
CA LEU A 23 -4.20 0.82 -7.42
C LEU A 23 -4.42 0.49 -8.90
N ALA A 24 -5.25 1.26 -9.61
CA ALA A 24 -5.55 1.02 -11.02
C ALA A 24 -4.48 1.65 -11.94
N GLY A 25 -3.86 2.75 -11.50
CA GLY A 25 -2.96 3.59 -12.29
C GLY A 25 -3.74 4.50 -13.23
N ASP A 26 -4.98 4.87 -12.90
CA ASP A 26 -5.84 5.70 -13.73
C ASP A 26 -6.06 7.12 -13.18
N GLY A 27 -5.36 7.46 -12.09
CA GLY A 27 -5.46 8.74 -11.39
C GLY A 27 -6.61 8.83 -10.40
N TYR A 28 -7.43 7.79 -10.25
CA TYR A 28 -8.49 7.74 -9.25
C TYR A 28 -8.07 6.90 -8.03
N GLN A 29 -8.33 7.43 -6.85
CA GLN A 29 -8.06 6.69 -5.62
C GLN A 29 -9.24 5.81 -5.21
N TYR A 30 -8.95 4.56 -4.88
CA TYR A 30 -9.94 3.58 -4.46
C TYR A 30 -9.73 3.19 -3.00
N ARG A 31 -10.84 3.00 -2.28
CA ARG A 31 -10.79 2.47 -0.92
C ARG A 31 -10.10 1.11 -0.97
N THR A 32 -9.09 0.93 -0.14
CA THR A 32 -8.24 -0.26 -0.18
C THR A 32 -8.10 -0.84 1.23
N ALA A 33 -8.15 -2.18 1.36
CA ALA A 33 -7.73 -2.83 2.60
C ALA A 33 -6.26 -2.48 2.88
N TRP A 34 -5.93 -2.17 4.12
CA TRP A 34 -4.60 -1.61 4.43
C TRP A 34 -3.88 -2.40 5.51
N ALA A 35 -2.60 -2.10 5.70
CA ALA A 35 -1.86 -2.64 6.84
C ALA A 35 -2.61 -2.31 8.15
N GLY A 36 -2.79 -3.32 8.99
CA GLY A 36 -3.33 -3.19 10.33
C GLY A 36 -2.35 -2.53 11.30
N ALA A 37 -2.77 -2.36 12.55
CA ALA A 37 -1.94 -1.71 13.56
C ALA A 37 -0.69 -2.57 13.87
N GLY A 38 0.50 -1.96 13.77
CA GLY A 38 1.77 -2.68 13.95
C GLY A 38 2.25 -3.43 12.71
N ASN A 39 1.65 -3.18 11.54
CA ASN A 39 2.06 -3.69 10.24
C ASN A 39 2.28 -2.51 9.27
N ALA A 40 2.97 -2.75 8.17
CA ALA A 40 3.19 -1.74 7.12
C ALA A 40 3.12 -2.32 5.71
N VAL A 41 2.76 -1.46 4.75
CA VAL A 41 2.97 -1.70 3.32
C VAL A 41 4.41 -1.28 3.00
N LEU A 42 5.15 -2.15 2.29
CA LEU A 42 6.47 -1.77 1.78
C LEU A 42 6.24 -0.78 0.63
N ALA A 43 6.99 0.31 0.60
CA ALA A 43 6.84 1.34 -0.42
C ALA A 43 8.22 1.86 -0.87
N PHE A 44 8.28 2.31 -2.12
CA PHE A 44 9.43 2.98 -2.71
C PHE A 44 8.91 4.10 -3.61
N ASP A 45 9.30 5.34 -3.31
CA ASP A 45 8.99 6.51 -4.14
C ASP A 45 9.76 6.37 -5.47
N ALA A 46 9.03 5.95 -6.50
CA ALA A 46 9.61 5.59 -7.78
C ALA A 46 9.83 6.80 -8.68
N ASN A 47 9.06 7.87 -8.46
CA ASN A 47 9.07 9.07 -9.29
C ASN A 47 9.85 10.23 -8.63
N SER A 48 10.30 10.07 -7.38
CA SER A 48 11.00 11.06 -6.55
C SER A 48 10.23 12.36 -6.29
N ASP A 49 8.91 12.29 -6.14
CA ASP A 49 8.07 13.45 -5.82
C ASP A 49 7.81 13.64 -4.31
N GLY A 50 8.31 12.72 -3.47
CA GLY A 50 8.17 12.76 -2.01
C GLY A 50 6.81 12.26 -1.50
N GLN A 51 5.96 11.73 -2.38
CA GLN A 51 4.70 11.09 -2.06
C GLN A 51 4.75 9.61 -2.43
N ILE A 52 3.89 8.82 -1.79
CA ILE A 52 3.63 7.43 -2.19
C ILE A 52 2.16 7.42 -2.59
N ASP A 53 1.89 7.54 -3.89
CA ASP A 53 0.54 7.68 -4.42
C ASP A 53 0.28 6.90 -5.72
N GLN A 54 1.29 6.22 -6.27
CA GLN A 54 1.18 5.44 -7.51
C GLN A 54 1.28 3.93 -7.27
N ARG A 55 0.53 3.13 -8.06
CA ARG A 55 0.51 1.65 -7.94
C ARG A 55 1.90 1.01 -7.96
N ASN A 56 2.80 1.44 -8.84
CA ASN A 56 4.15 0.87 -8.97
C ASN A 56 5.03 1.14 -7.74
N GLU A 57 4.63 2.01 -6.82
CA GLU A 57 5.37 2.32 -5.60
C GLU A 57 5.11 1.32 -4.48
N ILE A 58 4.04 0.51 -4.61
CA ILE A 58 3.67 -0.53 -3.63
C ILE A 58 3.42 -1.91 -4.27
N VAL A 59 3.23 -1.99 -5.59
CA VAL A 59 3.06 -3.24 -6.35
C VAL A 59 4.40 -3.65 -6.97
N PHE A 60 5.24 -4.32 -6.18
CA PHE A 60 6.62 -4.66 -6.56
C PHE A 60 6.73 -5.62 -7.75
N THR A 61 5.68 -6.38 -8.06
CA THR A 61 5.64 -7.23 -9.26
C THR A 61 5.66 -6.43 -10.57
N GLU A 62 5.42 -5.12 -10.54
CA GLU A 62 5.54 -4.25 -11.72
C GLU A 62 7.00 -3.93 -12.07
N TRP A 63 7.93 -4.27 -11.19
CA TRP A 63 9.37 -4.15 -11.41
C TRP A 63 10.03 -5.49 -11.76
N ASP A 64 9.26 -6.58 -11.81
CA ASP A 64 9.72 -7.90 -12.21
C ASP A 64 9.57 -8.07 -13.74
N PRO A 65 10.68 -8.25 -14.50
CA PRO A 65 10.67 -8.25 -15.96
C PRO A 65 10.03 -9.48 -16.63
#